data_AF-A0A7K1J2G4-F1
#
_entry.id   AF-A0A7K1J2G4-F1
#
_cell.length_a   1.000
_cell.length_b   1.000
_cell.length_c   1.000
_cell.angle_alpha   90.00
_cell.angle_beta   90.00
_cell.angle_gamma   90.00
#
_symmetry.space_group_name_H-M   'P 1'
#
loop_
_entity.id
_entity.type
_entity.pdbx_description
1 polymer ?
#
loop_
_entity_poly.entity_id
_entity_poly.type
_entity_poly.pdbx_seq_one_letter_code
_entity_poly.pdbx_strand_id
1 'polypeptide(L)'
;MESTPNTAYEIPQFTPIADHAEQLARAEAGVASMRATRNDRWYPKIHIASDGGWINDPNGLCRVNGRWHVFYQLHPYGTQWGPMHWGHVSSANMVDWRREPIAFAPSLEQERHGVFSGSAVIGDDGKPWFFYTGHRWANGKDNTGGDWQVQMLAKPNDENLKTFTKEGMIIDCPPTK
;
A
#
# COMPACT_ATOMS: atom_id res chain seq x y z
N MET A 1 5.50 -24.93 -37.71
CA MET A 1 5.68 -23.48 -37.49
C MET A 1 5.60 -23.29 -35.99
N GLU A 2 6.75 -23.18 -35.35
CA GLU A 2 6.83 -22.83 -33.94
C GLU A 2 6.29 -21.41 -33.78
N SER A 3 5.21 -21.24 -33.02
CA SER A 3 4.76 -19.94 -32.57
C SER A 3 5.87 -19.39 -31.66
N THR A 4 6.54 -18.33 -32.11
CA THR A 4 7.37 -17.52 -31.25
C THR A 4 6.58 -17.12 -30.00
N PRO A 5 7.09 -17.35 -28.78
CA PRO A 5 6.43 -16.85 -27.59
C PRO A 5 6.34 -15.32 -27.71
N ASN A 6 5.12 -14.80 -27.58
CA ASN A 6 4.85 -13.38 -27.59
C ASN A 6 5.70 -12.73 -26.48
N THR A 7 6.72 -11.95 -26.85
CA THR A 7 7.67 -11.31 -25.93
C THR A 7 7.07 -10.09 -25.21
N ALA A 8 5.74 -9.90 -25.29
CA ALA A 8 4.99 -8.91 -24.53
C ALA A 8 4.80 -9.32 -23.05
N TYR A 9 5.84 -9.85 -22.41
CA TYR A 9 5.97 -9.72 -20.95
C TYR A 9 6.38 -8.27 -20.70
N GLU A 10 5.39 -7.38 -20.81
CA GLU A 10 5.59 -5.93 -20.80
C GLU A 10 6.30 -5.48 -19.52
N ILE A 11 7.34 -4.66 -19.71
CA ILE A 11 8.04 -3.95 -18.64
C ILE A 11 6.98 -3.22 -17.79
N PRO A 12 7.08 -3.23 -16.45
CA PRO A 12 6.18 -2.46 -15.60
C PRO A 12 6.02 -1.02 -16.08
N GLN A 13 4.78 -0.53 -16.22
CA GLN A 13 4.53 0.83 -16.62
C GLN A 13 4.66 1.77 -15.41
N PHE A 14 5.78 2.48 -15.34
CA PHE A 14 6.11 3.41 -14.28
C PHE A 14 5.81 4.86 -14.67
N THR A 15 4.81 5.47 -14.04
CA THR A 15 4.29 6.81 -14.39
C THR A 15 4.16 7.70 -13.13
N PRO A 16 5.27 8.25 -12.62
CA PRO A 16 5.27 9.08 -11.41
C PRO A 16 4.58 10.43 -11.65
N ILE A 17 3.77 10.86 -10.68
CA ILE A 17 3.05 12.15 -10.69
C ILE A 17 3.31 12.98 -9.42
N ALA A 18 3.93 12.39 -8.41
CA ALA A 18 4.30 13.05 -7.17
C ALA A 18 5.58 12.43 -6.59
N ASP A 19 6.32 13.21 -5.79
CA ASP A 19 7.40 12.68 -4.97
C ASP A 19 6.81 11.81 -3.85
N HIS A 20 7.12 10.51 -3.88
CA HIS A 20 6.58 9.54 -2.92
C HIS A 20 7.05 9.82 -1.48
N ALA A 21 8.29 10.27 -1.29
CA ALA A 21 8.82 10.59 0.04
C ALA A 21 8.10 11.81 0.65
N GLU A 22 7.80 12.83 -0.16
CA GLU A 22 6.98 13.96 0.29
C GLU A 22 5.56 13.53 0.67
N GLN A 23 4.93 12.64 -0.11
CA GLN A 23 3.60 12.13 0.24
C GLN A 23 3.60 11.30 1.53
N LEU A 24 4.62 10.47 1.73
CA LEU A 24 4.79 9.74 2.99
C LEU A 24 4.98 10.69 4.18
N ALA A 25 5.81 11.73 4.04
CA ALA A 25 6.02 12.72 5.10
C ALA A 25 4.71 13.44 5.49
N ARG A 26 3.86 13.77 4.50
CA ARG A 26 2.53 14.35 4.75
C ARG A 26 1.61 13.37 5.48
N ALA A 27 1.60 12.10 5.06
CA ALA A 27 0.81 11.06 5.69
C ALA A 27 1.21 10.84 7.16
N GLU A 28 2.52 10.77 7.44
CA GLU A 28 3.05 10.65 8.80
C GLU A 28 2.63 11.82 9.69
N ALA A 29 2.70 13.06 9.17
CA ALA A 29 2.24 14.25 9.89
C ALA A 29 0.74 14.19 10.21
N GLY A 30 -0.08 13.70 9.27
CA GLY A 30 -1.53 13.52 9.47
C GLY A 30 -1.84 12.50 10.57
N VAL A 31 -1.19 11.33 10.54
CA VAL A 31 -1.32 10.30 11.58
C VAL A 31 -0.86 10.83 12.94
N ALA A 32 0.28 11.51 13.00
CA ALA A 32 0.83 12.08 14.23
C ALA A 32 -0.11 13.13 14.87
N SER A 33 -0.73 13.99 14.05
CA SER A 33 -1.70 14.99 14.50
C SER A 33 -2.92 14.34 15.16
N MET A 34 -3.48 13.29 14.53
CA MET A 34 -4.61 12.55 15.11
C MET A 34 -4.22 11.75 16.35
N ARG A 35 -3.01 11.17 16.37
CA ARG A 35 -2.47 10.48 17.55
C ARG A 35 -2.40 11.42 18.76
N ALA A 36 -1.95 12.65 18.56
CA ALA A 36 -1.75 13.63 19.64
C ALA A 36 -3.06 14.01 20.36
N THR A 37 -4.20 13.86 19.70
CA THR A 37 -5.53 14.24 20.24
C THR A 37 -6.46 13.05 20.44
N ARG A 38 -5.94 11.81 20.32
CA ARG A 38 -6.73 10.58 20.39
C ARG A 38 -7.32 10.36 21.79
N ASN A 39 -8.57 9.94 21.84
CA ASN A 39 -9.23 9.48 23.07
C ASN A 39 -9.13 7.95 23.17
N ASP A 40 -8.47 7.45 24.21
CA ASP A 40 -8.17 6.03 24.38
C ASP A 40 -9.28 5.19 25.01
N ARG A 41 -10.49 5.75 25.24
CA ARG A 41 -11.60 5.03 25.89
C ARG A 41 -11.95 3.68 25.25
N TRP A 42 -11.78 3.55 23.94
CA TRP A 42 -12.03 2.32 23.16
C TRP A 42 -10.84 1.92 22.29
N TYR A 43 -9.69 2.57 22.48
CA TYR A 43 -8.51 2.22 21.69
C TYR A 43 -8.02 0.83 22.14
N PRO A 44 -7.74 -0.10 21.21
CA PRO A 44 -7.40 -1.46 21.58
C PRO A 44 -6.06 -1.51 22.30
N LYS A 45 -6.00 -2.30 23.38
CA LYS A 45 -4.75 -2.57 24.10
C LYS A 45 -3.91 -3.67 23.46
N ILE A 46 -4.56 -4.63 22.79
CA ILE A 46 -3.93 -5.87 22.27
C ILE A 46 -4.32 -6.21 20.83
N HIS A 47 -4.99 -5.30 20.11
CA HIS A 47 -5.25 -5.45 18.67
C HIS A 47 -4.51 -4.35 17.92
N ILE A 48 -4.11 -4.65 16.68
CA ILE A 48 -3.48 -3.67 15.80
C ILE A 48 -4.54 -2.64 15.38
N ALA A 49 -4.23 -1.37 15.60
CA ALA A 49 -4.92 -0.22 15.04
C ALA A 49 -3.88 0.81 14.60
N SER A 50 -4.23 1.76 13.72
CA SER A 50 -3.35 2.92 13.47
C SER A 50 -3.18 3.74 14.75
N ASP A 51 -2.06 4.46 14.87
CA ASP A 51 -1.89 5.42 15.97
C ASP A 51 -2.83 6.63 15.82
N GLY A 52 -3.27 6.92 14.59
CA GLY A 52 -4.25 7.92 14.24
C GLY A 52 -4.85 7.67 12.85
N GLY A 53 -6.12 8.03 12.66
CA GLY A 53 -6.83 7.86 11.39
C GLY A 53 -7.58 6.53 11.23
N TRP A 54 -8.25 6.41 10.09
CA TRP A 54 -9.05 5.23 9.73
C TRP A 54 -8.18 4.11 9.15
N ILE A 55 -8.52 2.86 9.50
CA ILE A 55 -7.97 1.66 8.86
C ILE A 55 -9.08 0.71 8.44
N ASN A 56 -8.78 -0.17 7.49
CA ASN A 56 -9.65 -1.26 7.07
C ASN A 56 -8.84 -2.53 6.80
N ASP A 57 -8.72 -2.96 5.54
CA ASP A 57 -8.22 -4.28 5.16
C ASP A 57 -6.77 -4.52 5.65
N PRO A 58 -6.44 -5.71 6.19
CA PRO A 58 -5.06 -6.12 6.37
C PRO A 58 -4.40 -6.39 5.02
N ASN A 59 -3.16 -5.94 4.86
CA ASN A 59 -2.41 -6.03 3.60
C ASN A 59 -0.99 -6.57 3.83
N GLY A 60 -0.36 -7.04 2.75
CA GLY A 60 1.08 -7.37 2.73
C GLY A 60 1.53 -8.37 3.81
N LEU A 61 0.63 -9.21 4.32
CA LEU A 61 0.88 -10.10 5.46
C LEU A 61 2.00 -11.07 5.13
N CYS A 62 3.12 -11.00 5.86
CA CYS A 62 4.26 -11.87 5.60
C CYS A 62 5.16 -12.05 6.83
N ARG A 63 6.05 -13.02 6.75
CA ARG A 63 7.17 -13.19 7.69
C ARG A 63 8.48 -13.07 6.93
N VAL A 64 9.24 -12.02 7.18
CA VAL A 64 10.49 -11.68 6.48
C VAL A 64 11.56 -11.36 7.51
N ASN A 65 12.79 -11.83 7.28
CA ASN A 65 13.93 -11.57 8.16
C ASN A 65 13.64 -11.84 9.65
N GLY A 66 12.97 -12.96 9.93
CA GLY A 66 12.59 -13.37 11.29
C GLY A 66 11.43 -12.58 11.93
N ARG A 67 10.84 -11.60 11.24
CA ARG A 67 9.77 -10.74 11.75
C ARG A 67 8.46 -10.96 11.03
N TRP A 68 7.36 -10.85 11.78
CA TRP A 68 5.99 -10.76 11.27
C TRP A 68 5.70 -9.33 10.86
N HIS A 69 5.13 -9.14 9.68
CA HIS A 69 4.74 -7.84 9.16
C HIS A 69 3.26 -7.82 8.86
N VAL A 70 2.59 -6.79 9.36
CA VAL A 70 1.19 -6.50 9.06
C VAL A 70 1.13 -5.09 8.49
N PHE A 71 0.71 -5.00 7.24
CA PHE A 71 0.31 -3.73 6.64
C PHE A 71 -1.20 -3.62 6.72
N TYR A 72 -1.73 -2.42 6.53
CA TYR A 72 -3.16 -2.19 6.52
C TYR A 72 -3.49 -0.96 5.69
N GLN A 73 -4.65 -0.97 5.05
CA GLN A 73 -5.18 0.25 4.45
C GLN A 73 -5.35 1.33 5.52
N LEU A 74 -4.96 2.55 5.16
CA LEU A 74 -4.87 3.69 6.04
C LEU A 74 -5.38 4.94 5.33
N HIS A 75 -6.28 5.68 5.97
CA HIS A 75 -6.53 7.07 5.65
C HIS A 75 -5.84 7.96 6.70
N PRO A 76 -4.70 8.59 6.36
CA PRO A 76 -3.87 9.31 7.33
C PRO A 76 -4.38 10.71 7.66
N TYR A 77 -5.52 11.14 7.10
CA TYR A 77 -6.03 12.51 7.24
C TYR A 77 -7.43 12.60 7.87
N GLY A 78 -8.02 11.47 8.27
CA GLY A 78 -9.33 11.46 8.93
C GLY A 78 -9.74 10.09 9.46
N THR A 79 -10.88 10.05 10.14
CA THR A 79 -11.43 8.84 10.78
C THR A 79 -12.57 8.18 9.99
N GLN A 80 -12.72 8.56 8.72
CA GLN A 80 -13.58 7.90 7.73
C GLN A 80 -12.71 7.39 6.58
N TRP A 81 -13.28 6.63 5.65
CA TRP A 81 -12.57 6.24 4.43
C TRP A 81 -12.17 7.49 3.61
N GLY A 82 -11.04 7.41 2.89
CA GLY A 82 -10.47 8.52 2.13
C GLY A 82 -9.31 8.07 1.22
N PRO A 83 -8.38 8.95 0.85
CA PRO A 83 -7.23 8.59 0.03
C PRO A 83 -6.37 7.49 0.68
N MET A 84 -6.33 6.32 0.06
CA MET A 84 -5.74 5.11 0.66
C MET A 84 -4.22 5.09 0.62
N HIS A 85 -3.65 4.75 1.76
CA HIS A 85 -2.24 4.52 2.06
C HIS A 85 -2.08 3.13 2.67
N TRP A 86 -0.84 2.65 2.82
CA TRP A 86 -0.55 1.46 3.63
C TRP A 86 0.23 1.83 4.88
N GLY A 87 -0.37 1.65 6.06
CA GLY A 87 0.37 1.67 7.32
C GLY A 87 1.11 0.36 7.57
N HIS A 88 2.02 0.34 8.53
CA HIS A 88 2.87 -0.82 8.81
C HIS A 88 3.17 -1.00 10.29
N VAL A 89 3.08 -2.25 10.76
CA VAL A 89 3.63 -2.70 12.04
C VAL A 89 4.40 -3.99 11.85
N SER A 90 5.40 -4.23 12.71
CA SER A 90 6.12 -5.49 12.71
C SER A 90 6.38 -6.03 14.12
N SER A 91 6.57 -7.33 14.24
CA SER A 91 6.83 -8.01 15.51
C SER A 91 7.79 -9.18 15.34
N ALA A 92 8.60 -9.47 16.35
CA ALA A 92 9.41 -10.70 16.38
C ALA A 92 8.62 -11.93 16.91
N ASN A 93 7.54 -11.70 17.67
CA ASN A 93 6.85 -12.74 18.44
C ASN A 93 5.31 -12.69 18.36
N MET A 94 4.73 -11.78 17.55
CA MET A 94 3.29 -11.49 17.43
C MET A 94 2.61 -10.96 18.71
N VAL A 95 3.39 -10.68 19.75
CA VAL A 95 2.91 -10.12 21.02
C VAL A 95 3.35 -8.67 21.15
N ASP A 96 4.65 -8.41 20.99
CA ASP A 96 5.24 -7.08 21.05
C ASP A 96 5.36 -6.50 19.64
N TRP A 97 4.52 -5.52 19.34
CA TRP A 97 4.46 -4.86 18.04
C TRP A 97 5.15 -3.50 18.09
N ARG A 98 5.91 -3.18 17.05
CA ARG A 98 6.45 -1.83 16.82
C ARG A 98 5.78 -1.19 15.62
N ARG A 99 5.52 0.11 15.71
CA ARG A 99 5.12 0.94 14.57
C ARG A 99 6.30 1.09 13.63
N GLU A 100 6.03 0.99 12.33
CA GLU A 100 7.01 1.18 11.26
C GLU A 100 6.55 2.37 10.39
N PRO A 101 7.43 2.90 9.50
CA PRO A 101 7.02 3.94 8.57
C PRO A 101 5.83 3.53 7.71
N ILE A 102 4.98 4.48 7.34
CA ILE A 102 3.95 4.28 6.31
C ILE A 102 4.64 3.78 5.03
N ALA A 103 4.16 2.67 4.47
CA ALA A 103 4.82 1.95 3.38
C ALA A 103 4.52 2.57 2.01
N PHE A 104 3.25 2.91 1.77
CA PHE A 104 2.80 3.43 0.49
C PHE A 104 1.87 4.64 0.65
N ALA A 105 2.08 5.63 -0.22
CA ALA A 105 1.18 6.75 -0.46
C ALA A 105 0.96 6.86 -1.98
N PRO A 106 -0.19 7.38 -2.46
CA PRO A 106 -0.42 7.60 -3.89
C PRO A 106 0.66 8.50 -4.51
N SER A 107 1.38 8.01 -5.51
CA SER A 107 2.47 8.74 -6.18
C SER A 107 2.60 8.44 -7.68
N LEU A 108 1.95 7.38 -8.19
CA LEU A 108 1.87 7.04 -9.62
C LEU A 108 0.48 7.33 -10.18
N GLU A 109 0.38 7.55 -11.49
CA GLU A 109 -0.88 7.94 -12.15
C GLU A 109 -2.00 6.93 -11.89
N GLN A 110 -1.73 5.63 -12.03
CA GLN A 110 -2.75 4.58 -11.96
C GLN A 110 -3.26 4.31 -10.54
N GLU A 111 -2.64 4.88 -9.52
CA GLU A 111 -3.01 4.75 -8.10
C GLU A 111 -3.33 6.11 -7.45
N ARG A 112 -3.43 7.19 -8.26
CA ARG A 112 -3.50 8.57 -7.75
C ARG A 112 -4.66 8.86 -6.80
N HIS A 113 -5.72 8.03 -6.83
CA HIS A 113 -6.86 8.16 -5.93
C HIS A 113 -6.81 7.17 -4.75
N GLY A 114 -5.85 6.24 -4.74
CA GLY A 114 -5.60 5.34 -3.63
C GLY A 114 -4.63 4.20 -3.97
N VAL A 115 -3.76 3.88 -3.03
CA VAL A 115 -3.01 2.61 -3.00
C VAL A 115 -3.92 1.59 -2.33
N PHE A 116 -4.64 0.81 -3.15
CA PHE A 116 -5.63 -0.13 -2.66
C PHE A 116 -4.99 -1.41 -2.09
N SER A 117 -5.83 -2.35 -1.65
CA SER A 117 -5.42 -3.55 -0.94
C SER A 117 -4.49 -4.43 -1.78
N GLY A 118 -3.78 -5.32 -1.10
CA GLY A 118 -2.78 -6.15 -1.75
C GLY A 118 -2.11 -7.14 -0.81
N SER A 119 -1.20 -7.91 -1.38
CA SER A 119 -0.51 -9.02 -0.75
C SER A 119 1.00 -8.91 -0.91
N ALA A 120 1.71 -9.71 -0.11
CA ALA A 120 3.13 -9.92 -0.23
C ALA A 120 3.38 -11.43 -0.41
N VAL A 121 4.36 -11.78 -1.24
CA VAL A 121 4.78 -13.17 -1.45
C VAL A 121 6.30 -13.23 -1.54
N ILE A 122 6.90 -14.32 -1.08
CA ILE A 122 8.33 -14.57 -1.25
C ILE A 122 8.53 -15.22 -2.61
N GLY A 123 9.26 -14.54 -3.50
CA GLY A 123 9.62 -15.07 -4.81
C GLY A 123 10.65 -16.19 -4.73
N ASP A 124 10.88 -16.87 -5.85
CA ASP A 124 11.88 -17.96 -5.95
C ASP A 124 13.32 -17.46 -5.70
N ASP A 125 13.56 -16.15 -5.83
CA ASP A 125 14.82 -15.49 -5.47
C ASP A 125 14.98 -15.26 -3.95
N GLY A 126 14.01 -15.72 -3.15
CA GLY A 126 13.97 -15.55 -1.70
C GLY A 126 13.61 -14.13 -1.26
N LYS A 127 13.24 -13.23 -2.17
CA LYS A 127 12.92 -11.84 -1.86
C LYS A 127 11.40 -11.63 -1.83
N PRO A 128 10.89 -10.75 -0.96
CA PRO A 128 9.47 -10.44 -0.92
C PRO A 128 9.07 -9.48 -2.04
N TRP A 129 7.95 -9.76 -2.69
CA TRP A 129 7.35 -8.97 -3.76
C TRP A 129 5.96 -8.53 -3.31
N PHE A 130 5.60 -7.28 -3.62
CA PHE A 130 4.34 -6.67 -3.20
C PHE A 130 3.45 -6.41 -4.39
N PHE A 131 2.26 -6.99 -4.36
CA PHE A 131 1.23 -6.82 -5.39
C PHE A 131 0.06 -6.07 -4.77
N TYR A 132 -0.38 -5.00 -5.42
CA TYR A 132 -1.48 -4.17 -4.90
C TYR A 132 -2.28 -3.56 -6.04
N THR A 133 -3.49 -3.12 -5.74
CA THR A 133 -4.34 -2.44 -6.73
C THR A 133 -4.06 -0.94 -6.75
N GLY A 134 -3.81 -0.38 -7.93
CA GLY A 134 -3.84 1.05 -8.15
C GLY A 134 -5.28 1.48 -8.42
N HIS A 135 -5.80 2.42 -7.63
CA HIS A 135 -7.16 2.93 -7.78
C HIS A 135 -7.21 4.31 -8.44
N ARG A 136 -8.14 4.44 -9.39
CA ARG A 136 -8.64 5.71 -9.91
C ARG A 136 -10.17 5.75 -9.90
N TRP A 137 -10.73 6.93 -9.70
CA TRP A 137 -12.09 7.23 -10.13
C TRP A 137 -12.20 7.18 -11.65
N ALA A 138 -13.17 6.43 -12.19
CA ALA A 138 -13.34 6.29 -13.64
C ALA A 138 -13.72 7.61 -14.31
N ASN A 139 -14.46 8.48 -13.61
CA ASN A 139 -14.77 9.84 -14.08
C ASN A 139 -13.64 10.87 -13.80
N GLY A 140 -12.53 10.44 -13.19
CA GLY A 140 -11.40 11.27 -12.81
C GLY A 140 -11.64 12.23 -11.63
N LYS A 141 -12.75 12.10 -10.90
CA LYS A 141 -13.16 13.04 -9.84
C LYS A 141 -13.59 12.36 -8.54
N ASP A 142 -14.55 11.44 -8.61
CA ASP A 142 -15.22 10.85 -7.45
C ASP A 142 -15.86 9.49 -7.77
N ASN A 143 -16.56 8.91 -6.79
CA ASN A 143 -17.16 7.58 -6.90
C ASN A 143 -18.42 7.51 -7.78
N THR A 144 -18.95 8.62 -8.28
CA THR A 144 -20.21 8.61 -9.06
C THR A 144 -20.08 7.93 -10.42
N GLY A 145 -18.86 7.89 -10.96
CA GLY A 145 -18.53 7.21 -12.21
C GLY A 145 -18.07 5.76 -12.03
N GLY A 146 -17.98 5.26 -10.80
CA GLY A 146 -17.36 3.98 -10.48
C GLY A 146 -15.83 4.02 -10.53
N ASP A 147 -15.25 2.82 -10.52
CA ASP A 147 -13.82 2.63 -10.31
C ASP A 147 -13.10 2.23 -11.61
N TRP A 148 -11.85 2.67 -11.74
CA TRP A 148 -10.88 2.18 -12.70
C TRP A 148 -9.65 1.69 -11.94
N GLN A 149 -9.43 0.37 -11.95
CA GLN A 149 -8.45 -0.30 -11.11
C GLN A 149 -7.50 -1.16 -11.93
N VAL A 150 -6.21 -1.13 -11.59
CA VAL A 150 -5.15 -1.92 -12.25
C VAL A 150 -4.25 -2.57 -11.20
N GLN A 151 -3.39 -3.52 -11.60
CA GLN A 151 -2.51 -4.20 -10.65
C GLN A 151 -1.07 -3.70 -10.76
N MET A 152 -0.47 -3.45 -9.60
CA MET A 152 0.80 -2.77 -9.43
C MET A 152 1.79 -3.68 -8.70
N LEU A 153 3.09 -3.44 -8.93
CA LEU A 153 4.20 -4.14 -8.27
C LEU A 153 5.07 -3.16 -7.50
N ALA A 154 5.56 -3.59 -6.33
CA ALA A 154 6.64 -2.94 -5.60
C ALA A 154 7.59 -3.97 -4.96
N LYS A 155 8.81 -3.55 -4.67
CA LYS A 155 9.84 -4.36 -3.98
C LYS A 155 10.42 -3.56 -2.82
N PRO A 156 10.78 -4.18 -1.69
CA PRO A 156 11.43 -3.45 -0.60
C PRO A 156 12.85 -3.05 -0.98
N ASN A 157 13.33 -1.96 -0.38
CA ASN A 157 14.71 -1.49 -0.51
C ASN A 157 15.59 -1.99 0.65
N ASP A 158 14.99 -2.60 1.68
CA ASP A 158 15.66 -3.07 2.88
C ASP A 158 15.01 -4.35 3.43
N GLU A 159 15.78 -5.15 4.17
CA GLU A 159 15.32 -6.43 4.72
C GLU A 159 14.30 -6.29 5.86
N ASN A 160 14.10 -5.08 6.39
CA ASN A 160 13.12 -4.80 7.44
C ASN A 160 11.79 -4.27 6.89
N LEU A 161 11.68 -4.17 5.56
CA LEU A 161 10.48 -3.72 4.86
C LEU A 161 10.02 -2.31 5.28
N LYS A 162 10.97 -1.41 5.49
CA LYS A 162 10.67 -0.02 5.90
C LYS A 162 10.47 0.91 4.72
N THR A 163 11.09 0.61 3.60
CA THR A 163 11.05 1.43 2.39
C THR A 163 10.90 0.54 1.15
N PHE A 164 10.27 1.08 0.11
CA PHE A 164 9.89 0.33 -1.08
C PHE A 164 10.15 1.14 -2.35
N THR A 165 10.52 0.45 -3.41
CA THR A 165 10.51 0.97 -4.78
C THR A 165 9.29 0.41 -5.49
N LYS A 166 8.44 1.31 -6.02
CA LYS A 166 7.34 0.91 -6.90
C LYS A 166 7.88 0.67 -8.29
N GLU A 167 7.57 -0.50 -8.84
CA GLU A 167 7.93 -0.87 -10.21
C GLU A 167 6.88 -0.35 -11.21
N GLY A 168 5.63 -0.15 -10.76
CA GLY A 168 4.54 0.39 -11.58
C GLY A 168 3.47 -0.66 -11.91
N MET A 169 2.67 -0.37 -12.92
CA MET A 169 1.57 -1.24 -13.34
C MET A 169 2.08 -2.46 -14.10
N ILE A 170 1.58 -3.64 -13.75
CA ILE A 170 1.94 -4.92 -14.37
C ILE A 170 0.75 -5.66 -15.01
N ILE A 171 -0.49 -5.32 -14.63
CA ILE A 171 -1.71 -5.86 -15.24
C ILE A 171 -2.71 -4.70 -15.37
N ASP A 172 -2.98 -4.30 -16.60
CA ASP A 172 -3.99 -3.27 -16.89
C ASP A 172 -5.42 -3.85 -16.85
N CYS A 173 -6.42 -2.98 -16.79
CA CYS A 173 -7.82 -3.33 -16.94
C CYS A 173 -8.24 -3.18 -18.40
N PRO A 174 -8.76 -4.23 -19.06
CA PRO A 174 -9.22 -4.12 -20.43
C PRO A 174 -10.37 -3.09 -20.50
N PRO A 175 -10.38 -2.18 -21.48
CA PRO A 175 -11.46 -1.22 -21.62
C PRO A 175 -12.79 -1.95 -21.80
N THR A 176 -13.84 -1.46 -21.12
CA THR A 176 -15.21 -1.92 -21.38
C THR A 176 -15.56 -1.63 -22.84
N LYS A 177 -15.99 -2.66 -23.58
CA LYS A 177 -16.44 -2.55 -24.97
C LYS A 177 -17.60 -1.56 -25.13
#